data_AF-A0A1X2ETK1-F1
#
_entry.id   AF-A0A1X2ETK1-F1
#
_cell.length_a   1.000
_cell.length_b   1.000
_cell.length_c   1.000
_cell.angle_alpha   90.00
_cell.angle_beta   90.00
_cell.angle_gamma   90.00
#
_symmetry.space_group_name_H-M   'P 1'
#
loop_
_entity.id
_entity.type
_entity.pdbx_description
1 polymer ?
#
loop_
_entity_poly.entity_id
_entity_poly.type
_entity_poly.pdbx_seq_one_letter_code
_entity_poly.pdbx_strand_id
1 'polypeptide(L)'
;MENDIRLFLQQLAKELRYLYPWQVPSVLELSLDNWGQLMAGAEPIGKIDLRQLDVSQRLGIEFGEVGGRREPGLLLRLRSGVVVGLAAPTSVADSGITIFTVPEADVSRVRDEIILAAALQPTDIEIFARRIDGQSSPSGRDGSRSRSLLPDLTPQASGVERWSPQRIARHRVVIDEEGRFRTIDGGVLDTRMASASWRPNAELALFVMDPHGNFYVSLRRVISRVHHSTLSGGGPVTVAGELRVRDGRLLAMTDHSGHYPPTKSDNQIVLGELQRRGVRTTDVAFDFAATANRWE
;
A
#
# COMPACT_ATOMS: atom_id res chain seq x y z
N MET A 1 0.46 38.94 13.12
CA MET A 1 0.41 37.60 13.75
C MET A 1 0.13 36.49 12.74
N GLU A 2 -1.03 36.45 12.08
CA GLU A 2 -1.35 35.38 11.11
C GLU A 2 -0.43 35.39 9.86
N ASN A 3 -0.07 36.59 9.38
CA ASN A 3 0.90 36.76 8.28
C ASN A 3 2.33 36.35 8.67
N ASP A 4 2.73 36.59 9.92
CA ASP A 4 4.08 36.28 10.42
C ASP A 4 4.28 34.76 10.56
N ILE A 5 3.24 34.05 11.02
CA ILE A 5 3.23 32.58 11.08
C ILE A 5 3.31 31.99 9.68
N ARG A 6 2.56 32.52 8.71
CA ARG A 6 2.59 32.02 7.32
C ARG A 6 3.97 32.21 6.70
N LEU A 7 4.60 33.38 6.90
CA LEU A 7 5.95 33.66 6.41
C LEU A 7 6.99 32.73 7.06
N PHE A 8 6.90 32.53 8.38
CA PHE A 8 7.76 31.60 9.10
C PHE A 8 7.64 30.17 8.57
N LEU A 9 6.41 29.66 8.39
CA LEU A 9 6.18 28.32 7.85
C LEU A 9 6.68 28.16 6.42
N GLN A 10 6.54 29.18 5.58
CA GLN A 10 7.07 29.18 4.21
C GLN A 10 8.60 29.12 4.22
N GLN A 11 9.25 29.90 5.08
CA GLN A 11 10.71 29.91 5.19
C GLN A 11 11.23 28.59 5.76
N LEU A 12 10.59 28.05 6.81
CA LEU A 12 10.91 26.73 7.36
C LEU A 12 10.76 25.63 6.31
N ALA A 13 9.65 25.62 5.55
CA ALA A 13 9.44 24.64 4.49
C ALA A 13 10.44 24.79 3.33
N LYS A 14 10.98 25.99 3.10
CA LYS A 14 12.03 26.25 2.11
C LYS A 14 13.38 25.71 2.60
N GLU A 15 13.75 26.01 3.85
CA GLU A 15 14.97 25.51 4.49
C GLU A 15 14.95 23.98 4.59
N LEU A 16 13.84 23.39 5.01
CA LEU A 16 13.69 21.92 5.07
C LEU A 16 13.83 21.27 3.69
N ARG A 17 13.28 21.88 2.63
CA ARG A 17 13.45 21.38 1.25
C ARG A 17 14.86 21.54 0.71
N TYR A 18 15.57 22.58 1.15
CA TYR A 18 16.96 22.82 0.77
C TYR A 18 17.92 21.84 1.46
N LEU A 19 17.74 21.64 2.77
CA LEU A 19 18.60 20.77 3.59
C LEU A 19 18.28 19.28 3.39
N TYR A 20 17.02 18.95 3.12
CA TYR A 20 16.56 17.60 2.83
C TYR A 20 15.69 17.65 1.56
N PRO A 21 16.25 17.33 0.37
CA PRO A 21 15.47 17.20 -0.85
C PRO A 21 14.63 15.91 -0.76
N TRP A 22 13.57 15.94 0.06
CA TRP A 22 12.55 14.90 0.08
C TRP A 22 11.98 14.80 -1.33
N GLN A 23 12.04 13.61 -1.93
CA GLN A 23 11.25 13.37 -3.13
C GLN A 23 9.79 13.49 -2.73
N VAL A 24 9.10 14.50 -3.27
CA VAL A 24 7.67 14.67 -3.06
C VAL A 24 7.01 13.42 -3.65
N PRO A 25 6.33 12.60 -2.85
CA PRO A 25 5.70 11.40 -3.37
C PRO A 25 4.68 11.80 -4.44
N SER A 26 4.59 11.01 -5.51
CA SER A 26 3.65 11.24 -6.61
C SER A 26 2.21 11.28 -6.14
N VAL A 27 1.91 10.54 -5.07
CA VAL A 27 0.63 10.48 -4.39
C VAL A 27 0.83 10.46 -2.88
N LEU A 28 -0.12 11.04 -2.15
CA LEU A 28 -0.22 10.95 -0.69
C LEU A 28 -1.48 10.15 -0.34
N GLU A 29 -1.35 9.07 0.42
CA GLU A 29 -2.50 8.37 0.98
C GLU A 29 -3.19 9.25 2.03
N LEU A 30 -4.53 9.29 2.00
CA LEU A 30 -5.36 9.95 3.00
C LEU A 30 -6.15 8.91 3.82
N SER A 31 -6.52 9.25 5.05
CA SER A 31 -7.36 8.37 5.88
C SER A 31 -8.71 8.05 5.22
N LEU A 32 -9.07 6.76 5.18
CA LEU A 32 -10.36 6.29 4.65
C LEU A 32 -11.57 6.75 5.47
N ASP A 33 -11.38 7.17 6.72
CA ASP A 33 -12.44 7.78 7.54
C ASP A 33 -12.97 9.07 6.88
N ASN A 34 -12.14 9.73 6.08
CA ASN A 34 -12.50 10.94 5.35
C ASN A 34 -13.25 10.64 4.04
N TRP A 35 -13.49 9.38 3.68
CA TRP A 35 -14.13 9.00 2.40
C TRP A 35 -15.46 9.72 2.20
N GLY A 36 -16.36 9.66 3.19
CA GLY A 36 -17.68 10.27 3.08
C GLY A 36 -17.64 11.78 2.87
N GLN A 37 -16.68 12.47 3.47
CA GLN A 37 -16.50 13.92 3.32
C GLN A 37 -15.83 14.28 1.99
N LEU A 38 -14.72 13.61 1.64
CA LEU A 38 -13.89 13.96 0.50
C LEU A 38 -14.50 13.49 -0.82
N MET A 39 -15.23 12.38 -0.82
CA MET A 39 -15.90 11.82 -1.99
C MET A 39 -17.40 12.18 -2.04
N ALA A 40 -17.84 13.15 -1.24
CA ALA A 40 -19.21 13.67 -1.32
C ALA A 40 -19.45 14.29 -2.70
N GLY A 41 -20.38 13.73 -3.47
CA GLY A 41 -20.66 14.19 -4.84
C GLY A 41 -19.58 13.84 -5.87
N ALA A 42 -18.62 12.97 -5.52
CA ALA A 42 -17.65 12.47 -6.48
C ALA A 42 -18.33 11.54 -7.49
N GLU A 43 -17.92 11.66 -8.75
CA GLU A 43 -18.44 10.87 -9.85
C GLU A 43 -17.38 9.87 -10.33
N PRO A 44 -17.80 8.69 -10.82
CA PRO A 44 -16.88 7.77 -11.48
C PRO A 44 -16.39 8.38 -12.79
N ILE A 45 -15.09 8.55 -12.94
CA ILE A 45 -14.47 9.14 -14.13
C ILE A 45 -13.78 8.10 -15.01
N GLY A 46 -13.59 6.89 -14.52
CA GLY A 46 -12.90 5.84 -15.26
C GLY A 46 -12.65 4.59 -14.45
N LYS A 47 -11.92 3.67 -15.06
CA LYS A 47 -11.62 2.34 -14.54
C LYS A 47 -10.17 1.97 -14.86
N ILE A 48 -9.47 1.41 -13.88
CA ILE A 48 -8.17 0.74 -14.08
C ILE A 48 -8.44 -0.74 -14.30
N ASP A 49 -8.09 -1.29 -15.45
CA ASP A 49 -8.29 -2.71 -15.79
C ASP A 49 -7.16 -3.60 -15.24
N LEU A 50 -6.91 -3.46 -13.93
CA LEU A 50 -6.01 -4.29 -13.16
C LEU A 50 -6.74 -4.77 -11.91
N ARG A 51 -6.22 -5.83 -11.28
CA ARG A 51 -6.73 -6.31 -9.99
C ARG A 51 -6.22 -5.45 -8.84
N GLN A 52 -6.92 -5.57 -7.70
CA GLN A 52 -6.61 -4.82 -6.49
C GLN A 52 -5.15 -4.95 -6.05
N LEU A 53 -4.61 -6.18 -6.04
CA LEU A 53 -3.25 -6.44 -5.54
C LEU A 53 -2.17 -5.98 -6.53
N ASP A 54 -2.46 -6.01 -7.83
CA ASP A 54 -1.57 -5.45 -8.85
C ASP A 54 -1.43 -3.92 -8.68
N VAL A 55 -2.55 -3.21 -8.48
CA VAL A 55 -2.53 -1.76 -8.23
C VAL A 55 -1.85 -1.43 -6.90
N SER A 56 -2.09 -2.23 -5.86
CA SER A 56 -1.46 -2.04 -4.54
C SER A 56 0.06 -2.17 -4.61
N GLN A 57 0.56 -3.18 -5.33
CA GLN A 57 1.99 -3.41 -5.52
C GLN A 57 2.66 -2.27 -6.29
N ARG A 58 2.00 -1.70 -7.30
CA ARG A 58 2.55 -0.59 -8.08
C ARG A 58 2.56 0.73 -7.33
N LEU A 59 1.59 0.96 -6.45
CA LEU A 59 1.51 2.17 -5.62
C LEU A 59 2.32 2.09 -4.32
N GLY A 60 2.57 0.88 -3.80
CA GLY A 60 3.05 0.69 -2.43
C GLY A 60 2.03 1.07 -1.36
N ILE A 61 0.74 1.13 -1.73
CA ILE A 61 -0.38 1.51 -0.87
C ILE A 61 -1.45 0.43 -0.99
N GLU A 62 -1.91 -0.09 0.15
CA GLU A 62 -2.88 -1.19 0.21
C GLU A 62 -4.30 -0.65 0.31
N PHE A 63 -5.25 -1.24 -0.41
CA PHE A 63 -6.67 -0.92 -0.24
C PHE A 63 -7.18 -1.35 1.13
N GLY A 64 -7.90 -0.44 1.79
CA GLY A 64 -8.48 -0.66 3.11
C GLY A 64 -10.00 -0.83 3.07
N GLU A 65 -10.57 -1.08 4.24
CA GLU A 65 -12.03 -1.12 4.42
C GLU A 65 -12.57 0.31 4.54
N VAL A 66 -13.64 0.63 3.81
CA VAL A 66 -14.29 1.93 3.86
C VAL A 66 -15.57 1.81 4.68
N GLY A 67 -15.73 2.66 5.70
CA GLY A 67 -16.92 2.68 6.54
C GLY A 67 -18.21 2.79 5.72
N GLY A 68 -19.14 1.85 5.94
CA GLY A 68 -20.43 1.83 5.23
C GLY A 68 -20.39 1.27 3.81
N ARG A 69 -19.25 0.75 3.32
CA ARG A 69 -19.12 0.11 2.00
C ARG A 69 -18.60 -1.33 2.14
N ARG A 70 -18.96 -2.18 1.18
CA ARG A 70 -18.37 -3.54 1.06
C ARG A 70 -17.08 -3.56 0.25
N GLU A 71 -16.99 -2.68 -0.73
CA GLU A 71 -15.84 -2.53 -1.61
C GLU A 71 -14.64 -1.95 -0.85
N PRO A 72 -13.45 -2.54 -1.00
CA PRO A 72 -12.22 -1.94 -0.52
C PRO A 72 -11.95 -0.62 -1.24
N GLY A 73 -11.36 0.33 -0.53
CA GLY A 73 -11.10 1.65 -1.06
C GLY A 73 -9.68 2.16 -0.77
N LEU A 74 -9.31 3.19 -1.52
CA LEU A 74 -8.08 3.95 -1.37
C LEU A 74 -8.42 5.43 -1.57
N LEU A 75 -7.91 6.31 -0.71
CA LEU A 75 -7.98 7.76 -0.94
C LEU A 75 -6.58 8.28 -1.19
N LEU A 76 -6.41 8.96 -2.31
CA LEU A 76 -5.14 9.55 -2.70
C LEU A 76 -5.31 11.03 -2.96
N ARG A 77 -4.35 11.82 -2.47
CA ARG A 77 -4.11 13.17 -2.95
C ARG A 77 -3.00 13.13 -3.99
N LEU A 78 -3.32 13.56 -5.21
CA LEU A 78 -2.38 13.66 -6.32
C LEU A 78 -1.47 14.89 -6.15
N ARG A 79 -0.42 15.00 -6.97
CA ARG A 79 0.53 16.13 -6.95
C ARG A 79 -0.15 17.46 -7.30
N SER A 80 -1.17 17.43 -8.17
CA SER A 80 -2.03 18.59 -8.42
C SER A 80 -2.81 19.08 -7.19
N GLY A 81 -2.89 18.25 -6.14
CA GLY A 81 -3.71 18.49 -4.97
C GLY A 81 -5.14 17.96 -5.09
N VAL A 82 -5.53 17.45 -6.26
CA VAL A 82 -6.82 16.77 -6.48
C VAL A 82 -6.87 15.50 -5.64
N VAL A 83 -8.02 15.25 -5.02
CA VAL A 83 -8.29 14.00 -4.30
C VAL A 83 -9.02 13.03 -5.22
N VAL A 84 -8.56 11.79 -5.24
CA VAL A 84 -9.19 10.69 -5.95
C VAL A 84 -9.51 9.56 -4.99
N GLY A 85 -10.67 8.93 -5.19
CA GLY A 85 -11.05 7.70 -4.54
C GLY A 85 -10.91 6.55 -5.52
N LEU A 86 -10.23 5.48 -5.12
CA LEU A 86 -10.21 4.23 -5.87
C LEU A 86 -11.08 3.21 -5.14
N ALA A 87 -12.03 2.58 -5.82
CA ALA A 87 -12.83 1.49 -5.26
C ALA A 87 -12.54 0.19 -6.03
N ALA A 88 -12.13 -0.84 -5.30
CA ALA A 88 -11.86 -2.16 -5.85
C ALA A 88 -13.12 -3.03 -5.83
N PRO A 89 -13.23 -4.02 -6.74
CA PRO A 89 -14.20 -5.10 -6.60
C PRO A 89 -14.09 -5.79 -5.23
N THR A 90 -15.17 -6.40 -4.78
CA THR A 90 -15.19 -7.14 -3.50
C THR A 90 -14.34 -8.41 -3.55
N SER A 91 -14.30 -9.06 -4.72
CA SER A 91 -13.41 -10.18 -5.03
C SER A 91 -12.04 -9.65 -5.45
N VAL A 92 -10.98 -10.17 -4.82
CA VAL A 92 -9.59 -9.81 -5.18
C VAL A 92 -9.17 -10.36 -6.54
N ALA A 93 -9.87 -11.37 -7.07
CA ALA A 93 -9.58 -11.95 -8.38
C ALA A 93 -10.11 -11.10 -9.53
N ASP A 94 -11.08 -10.22 -9.27
CA ASP A 94 -11.75 -9.45 -10.31
C ASP A 94 -10.90 -8.21 -10.65
N SER A 95 -10.74 -7.92 -11.95
CA SER A 95 -10.15 -6.66 -12.39
C SER A 95 -11.18 -5.53 -12.34
N GLY A 96 -10.70 -4.29 -12.23
CA GLY A 96 -11.53 -3.14 -12.48
C GLY A 96 -11.71 -2.20 -11.31
N ILE A 97 -10.67 -1.42 -11.03
CA ILE A 97 -10.71 -0.41 -9.99
C ILE A 97 -11.41 0.84 -10.52
N THR A 98 -12.53 1.22 -9.91
CA THR A 98 -13.26 2.43 -10.29
C THR A 98 -12.57 3.66 -9.71
N ILE A 99 -12.37 4.69 -10.54
CA ILE A 99 -11.76 5.96 -10.13
C ILE A 99 -12.87 6.99 -9.93
N PHE A 100 -12.90 7.59 -8.74
CA PHE A 100 -13.81 8.67 -8.37
C PHE A 100 -13.04 9.96 -8.16
N THR A 101 -13.61 11.08 -8.59
CA THR A 101 -13.09 12.41 -8.24
C THR A 101 -14.23 13.44 -8.22
N VAL A 102 -13.95 14.62 -7.68
CA VAL A 102 -14.91 15.73 -7.63
C VAL A 102 -15.17 16.29 -9.03
N PRO A 103 -16.38 16.78 -9.34
CA PRO A 103 -16.74 17.21 -10.69
C PRO A 103 -15.85 18.32 -11.27
N GLU A 104 -15.26 19.16 -10.44
CA GLU A 104 -14.41 20.28 -10.85
C GLU A 104 -12.99 19.84 -11.28
N ALA A 105 -12.64 18.56 -11.07
CA ALA A 105 -11.32 18.06 -11.42
C ALA A 105 -11.10 17.94 -12.93
N ASP A 106 -9.88 18.25 -13.36
CA ASP A 106 -9.41 17.98 -14.72
C ASP A 106 -9.12 16.47 -14.88
N VAL A 107 -10.03 15.77 -15.55
CA VAL A 107 -9.97 14.32 -15.74
C VAL A 107 -8.73 13.87 -16.51
N SER A 108 -8.27 14.65 -17.50
CA SER A 108 -7.06 14.29 -18.26
C SER A 108 -5.84 14.35 -17.37
N ARG A 109 -5.74 15.40 -16.54
CA ARG A 109 -4.65 15.55 -15.60
C ARG A 109 -4.66 14.47 -14.51
N VAL A 110 -5.84 14.14 -13.98
CA VAL A 110 -6.02 13.05 -13.02
C VAL A 110 -5.55 11.72 -13.62
N ARG A 111 -5.96 11.41 -14.86
CA ARG A 111 -5.53 10.20 -15.58
C ARG A 111 -4.00 10.14 -15.66
N ASP A 112 -3.37 11.21 -16.13
CA ASP A 112 -1.92 11.23 -16.37
C ASP A 112 -1.13 11.09 -15.06
N GLU A 113 -1.61 11.70 -13.96
CA GLU A 113 -1.00 11.55 -12.64
C GLU A 113 -1.16 10.13 -12.08
N ILE A 114 -2.31 9.48 -12.27
CA ILE A 114 -2.52 8.07 -11.87
C ILE A 114 -1.62 7.13 -12.69
N ILE A 115 -1.54 7.33 -14.01
CA ILE A 115 -0.65 6.57 -14.90
C ILE A 115 0.79 6.63 -14.40
N LEU A 116 1.26 7.84 -14.09
CA LEU A 116 2.62 8.06 -13.62
C LEU A 116 2.85 7.47 -12.22
N ALA A 117 1.90 7.65 -11.30
CA ALA A 117 2.03 7.18 -9.92
C ALA A 117 2.04 5.66 -9.80
N ALA A 118 1.19 4.97 -10.56
CA ALA A 118 1.07 3.51 -10.54
C ALA A 118 1.84 2.85 -11.70
N ALA A 119 2.70 3.57 -12.43
CA ALA A 119 3.45 3.06 -13.59
C ALA A 119 2.57 2.22 -14.55
N LEU A 120 1.38 2.73 -14.85
CA LEU A 120 0.40 2.06 -15.70
C LEU A 120 0.75 2.24 -17.17
N GLN A 121 0.35 1.29 -18.01
CA GLN A 121 0.26 1.55 -19.44
C GLN A 121 -0.99 2.40 -19.71
N PRO A 122 -1.00 3.26 -20.75
CA PRO A 122 -2.20 4.01 -21.11
C PRO A 122 -3.42 3.12 -21.42
N THR A 123 -3.19 1.87 -21.83
CA THR A 123 -4.22 0.85 -22.06
C THR A 123 -4.80 0.24 -20.79
N ASP A 124 -4.11 0.37 -19.65
CA ASP A 124 -4.57 -0.15 -18.35
C ASP A 124 -5.68 0.73 -17.75
N ILE A 125 -5.99 1.90 -18.35
CA ILE A 125 -6.96 2.86 -17.82
C ILE A 125 -7.95 3.31 -18.90
N GLU A 126 -9.23 3.19 -18.59
CA GLU A 126 -10.34 3.68 -19.40
C GLU A 126 -10.96 4.88 -18.71
N ILE A 127 -11.19 5.98 -19.45
CA ILE A 127 -11.90 7.15 -18.95
C ILE A 127 -13.32 7.13 -19.51
N PHE A 128 -14.30 7.30 -18.63
CA PHE A 128 -15.69 7.39 -19.03
C PHE A 128 -15.93 8.71 -19.76
N ALA A 129 -16.53 8.65 -20.94
CA ALA A 129 -16.92 9.84 -21.66
C ALA A 129 -17.91 10.64 -20.80
N ARG A 130 -17.55 11.86 -20.43
CA ARG A 130 -18.44 12.75 -19.71
C ARG A 130 -19.63 13.04 -20.61
N ARG A 131 -20.84 12.62 -20.22
CA ARG A 131 -22.06 13.10 -20.90
C ARG A 131 -22.11 14.60 -20.71
N ILE A 132 -21.84 15.36 -21.77
CA ILE A 132 -22.16 16.77 -21.82
C ILE A 132 -23.66 16.84 -22.12
N ASP A 133 -24.49 16.66 -21.10
CA ASP A 133 -25.88 17.07 -21.20
C ASP A 133 -25.88 18.61 -21.18
N GLY A 134 -26.27 19.19 -22.31
CA GLY A 134 -26.21 20.62 -22.54
C GLY A 134 -27.08 21.42 -21.56
N GLN A 135 -26.61 22.65 -21.31
CA GLN A 135 -27.25 23.76 -20.61
C GLN A 135 -27.21 23.75 -19.07
N SER A 136 -26.22 24.47 -18.52
CA SER A 136 -26.51 25.62 -17.65
C SER A 136 -25.29 26.54 -17.54
N SER A 137 -25.44 27.80 -17.96
CA SER A 137 -24.46 28.87 -17.76
C SER A 137 -24.34 29.27 -16.28
N PRO A 138 -23.21 29.86 -15.86
CA PRO A 138 -22.83 29.97 -14.46
C PRO A 138 -23.49 31.17 -13.77
N SER A 139 -24.20 30.94 -12.67
CA SER A 139 -24.52 32.01 -11.71
C SER A 139 -23.49 31.98 -10.59
N GLY A 140 -22.67 33.03 -10.52
CA GLY A 140 -21.62 33.19 -9.53
C GLY A 140 -22.13 33.10 -8.10
N ARG A 141 -21.38 32.38 -7.28
CA ARG A 141 -21.14 32.74 -5.89
C ARG A 141 -19.66 32.66 -5.63
N ASP A 142 -19.06 33.85 -5.59
CA ASP A 142 -17.83 34.11 -4.89
C ASP A 142 -17.97 33.64 -3.43
N GLY A 143 -16.95 32.93 -2.98
CA GLY A 143 -17.03 32.07 -1.81
C GLY A 143 -15.72 31.36 -1.58
N SER A 144 -14.64 32.15 -1.52
CA SER A 144 -13.39 31.80 -0.85
C SER A 144 -13.63 30.80 0.28
N ARG A 145 -13.21 29.55 0.05
CA ARG A 145 -12.61 28.63 1.01
C ARG A 145 -12.01 27.49 0.19
N SER A 146 -10.88 27.81 -0.46
CA SER A 146 -9.76 26.88 -0.46
C SER A 146 -9.41 26.65 1.01
N ARG A 147 -10.18 25.76 1.65
CA ARG A 147 -9.84 25.20 2.92
C ARG A 147 -8.70 24.26 2.58
N SER A 148 -7.49 24.83 2.64
CA SER A 148 -6.24 24.13 2.90
C SER A 148 -6.42 23.32 4.18
N LEU A 149 -7.19 22.25 4.11
CA LEU A 149 -7.17 21.18 5.09
C LEU A 149 -6.05 20.29 4.58
N LEU A 150 -4.89 20.40 5.21
CA LEU A 150 -4.05 19.22 5.41
C LEU A 150 -5.00 18.22 6.09
N PRO A 151 -5.52 17.20 5.39
CA PRO A 151 -6.65 16.42 5.90
C PRO A 151 -6.27 15.61 7.15
N ASP A 152 -4.99 15.31 7.29
CA ASP A 152 -4.44 14.43 8.32
C ASP A 152 -3.54 15.20 9.31
N LEU A 153 -4.09 16.22 9.96
CA LEU A 153 -3.47 16.80 11.16
C LEU A 153 -3.98 16.17 12.46
N THR A 154 -4.96 15.26 12.39
CA THR A 154 -5.29 14.42 13.53
C THR A 154 -4.18 13.38 13.70
N PRO A 155 -3.47 13.34 14.84
CA PRO A 155 -2.57 12.25 15.14
C PRO A 155 -3.39 10.96 15.10
N GLN A 156 -3.11 10.13 14.11
CA GLN A 156 -3.71 8.81 14.02
C GLN A 156 -3.34 8.03 15.29
N ALA A 157 -4.33 7.41 15.94
CA ALA A 157 -4.14 6.72 17.21
C ALA A 157 -2.93 5.78 17.14
N SER A 158 -2.02 5.91 18.12
CA SER A 158 -0.87 5.04 18.27
C SER A 158 -1.34 3.66 18.72
N GLY A 159 -1.15 2.64 17.89
CA GLY A 159 -1.53 1.27 18.20
C GLY A 159 -1.34 0.35 17.00
N VAL A 160 -0.97 -0.89 17.26
CA VAL A 160 -0.86 -1.94 16.23
C VAL A 160 -2.25 -2.16 15.62
N GLU A 161 -2.34 -2.09 14.29
CA GLU A 161 -3.58 -2.35 13.57
C GLU A 161 -3.99 -3.82 13.76
N ARG A 162 -5.28 -4.03 14.05
CA ARG A 162 -5.90 -5.35 14.02
C ARG A 162 -6.68 -5.47 12.74
N TRP A 163 -6.23 -6.36 11.86
CA TRP A 163 -6.88 -6.60 10.58
C TRP A 163 -7.97 -7.66 10.70
N SER A 164 -9.04 -7.49 9.92
CA SER A 164 -10.08 -8.49 9.75
C SER A 164 -9.51 -9.75 9.10
N PRO A 165 -10.10 -10.94 9.32
CA PRO A 165 -9.70 -12.17 8.63
C PRO A 165 -9.72 -12.02 7.11
N GLN A 166 -10.68 -11.24 6.58
CA GLN A 166 -10.80 -10.94 5.16
C GLN A 166 -9.59 -10.15 4.67
N ARG A 167 -9.17 -9.11 5.41
CA ARG A 167 -7.98 -8.34 5.08
C ARG A 167 -6.71 -9.18 5.17
N ILE A 168 -6.56 -10.01 6.20
CA ILE A 168 -5.41 -10.93 6.33
C ILE A 168 -5.37 -11.92 5.15
N ALA A 169 -6.51 -12.48 4.75
CA ALA A 169 -6.58 -13.42 3.63
C ALA A 169 -6.09 -12.82 2.30
N ARG A 170 -6.24 -11.50 2.08
CA ARG A 170 -5.70 -10.81 0.90
C ARG A 170 -4.17 -10.75 0.86
N HIS A 171 -3.53 -10.82 2.02
CA HIS A 171 -2.08 -10.83 2.16
C HIS A 171 -1.48 -12.23 2.03
N ARG A 172 -2.32 -13.27 1.89
CA ARG A 172 -1.84 -14.63 1.68
C ARG A 172 -1.07 -14.69 0.36
N VAL A 173 0.07 -15.35 0.39
CA VAL A 173 0.86 -15.65 -0.81
C VAL A 173 0.97 -17.15 -0.97
N VAL A 174 0.96 -17.58 -2.22
CA VAL A 174 1.08 -18.98 -2.62
C VAL A 174 2.35 -19.15 -3.44
N ILE A 175 2.91 -20.35 -3.44
CA ILE A 175 4.06 -20.69 -4.28
C ILE A 175 3.51 -21.58 -5.39
N ASP A 176 3.72 -21.19 -6.65
CA ASP A 176 3.28 -21.96 -7.81
C ASP A 176 4.16 -23.19 -8.06
N GLU A 177 3.79 -24.00 -9.06
CA GLU A 177 4.49 -25.24 -9.41
C GLU A 177 5.95 -24.99 -9.85
N GLU A 178 6.29 -23.77 -10.29
CA GLU A 178 7.65 -23.38 -10.64
C GLU A 178 8.44 -22.75 -9.48
N GLY A 179 7.88 -22.79 -8.26
CA GLY A 179 8.54 -22.24 -7.07
C GLY A 179 8.51 -20.71 -7.01
N ARG A 180 7.57 -20.05 -7.72
CA ARG A 180 7.42 -18.59 -7.72
C ARG A 180 6.31 -18.16 -6.77
N PHE A 181 6.59 -17.09 -6.02
CA PHE A 181 5.63 -16.43 -5.15
C PHE A 181 4.57 -15.70 -5.95
N ARG A 182 3.32 -15.99 -5.62
CA ARG A 182 2.12 -15.40 -6.19
C ARG A 182 1.27 -14.79 -5.09
N THR A 183 0.62 -13.68 -5.42
CA THR A 183 -0.47 -13.15 -4.60
C THR A 183 -1.67 -14.09 -4.65
N ILE A 184 -2.59 -14.01 -3.68
CA ILE A 184 -3.73 -14.94 -3.57
C ILE A 184 -4.68 -14.91 -4.77
N ASP A 185 -4.70 -13.81 -5.52
CA ASP A 185 -5.45 -13.65 -6.76
C ASP A 185 -4.73 -14.25 -7.99
N GLY A 186 -3.54 -14.84 -7.81
CA GLY A 186 -2.71 -15.44 -8.86
C GLY A 186 -1.74 -14.45 -9.54
N GLY A 187 -1.69 -13.19 -9.10
CA GLY A 187 -0.70 -12.23 -9.54
C GLY A 187 0.73 -12.62 -9.14
N VAL A 188 1.71 -12.02 -9.82
CA VAL A 188 3.12 -12.18 -9.45
C VAL A 188 3.40 -11.32 -8.23
N LEU A 189 4.02 -11.88 -7.18
CA LEU A 189 4.45 -11.09 -6.04
C LEU A 189 5.71 -10.29 -6.39
N ASP A 190 5.71 -9.01 -6.03
CA ASP A 190 6.82 -8.09 -6.22
C ASP A 190 6.90 -7.10 -5.04
N THR A 191 8.07 -7.00 -4.42
CA THR A 191 8.31 -6.18 -3.24
C THR A 191 9.12 -4.91 -3.51
N ARG A 192 9.29 -4.51 -4.78
CA ARG A 192 10.06 -3.29 -5.14
C ARG A 192 9.52 -2.03 -4.47
N MET A 193 8.21 -1.94 -4.31
CA MET A 193 7.55 -0.81 -3.63
C MET A 193 7.35 -1.05 -2.12
N ALA A 194 7.91 -2.12 -1.57
CA ALA A 194 7.81 -2.40 -0.15
C ALA A 194 8.61 -1.38 0.67
N SER A 195 7.95 -0.79 1.65
CA SER A 195 8.51 0.18 2.59
C SER A 195 8.68 -0.42 3.99
N ALA A 196 8.78 -1.75 4.07
CA ALA A 196 8.56 -2.46 5.32
C ALA A 196 9.78 -2.55 6.25
N SER A 197 10.96 -2.12 5.80
CA SER A 197 12.17 -2.08 6.63
C SER A 197 12.49 -0.65 7.11
N TRP A 198 13.10 -0.54 8.30
CA TRP A 198 13.68 0.73 8.79
C TRP A 198 14.81 1.24 7.88
N ARG A 199 15.36 0.36 7.04
CA ARG A 199 16.35 0.71 6.05
C ARG A 199 15.65 1.29 4.81
N PRO A 200 15.87 2.56 4.46
CA PRO A 200 15.31 3.12 3.23
C PRO A 200 15.79 2.29 2.03
N ASN A 201 14.88 2.07 1.06
CA ASN A 201 15.13 1.32 -0.18
C ASN A 201 15.51 -0.16 -0.01
N ALA A 202 15.12 -0.80 1.09
CA ALA A 202 15.43 -2.21 1.28
C ALA A 202 14.57 -3.15 0.40
N GLU A 203 13.45 -2.69 -0.16
CA GLU A 203 12.49 -3.55 -0.91
C GLU A 203 12.08 -4.80 -0.12
N LEU A 204 12.13 -4.70 1.20
CA LEU A 204 11.86 -5.77 2.14
C LEU A 204 10.41 -5.62 2.60
N ALA A 205 9.61 -6.65 2.37
CA ALA A 205 8.23 -6.78 2.82
C ALA A 205 8.18 -7.58 4.14
N LEU A 206 7.24 -7.26 5.03
CA LEU A 206 7.02 -8.07 6.22
C LEU A 206 6.40 -9.40 5.79
N PHE A 207 6.85 -10.51 6.39
CA PHE A 207 6.18 -11.79 6.22
C PHE A 207 6.00 -12.54 7.53
N VAL A 208 4.92 -13.32 7.59
CA VAL A 208 4.72 -14.35 8.60
C VAL A 208 4.37 -15.67 7.92
N MET A 209 4.80 -16.77 8.53
CA MET A 209 4.39 -18.13 8.19
C MET A 209 3.63 -18.72 9.37
N ASP A 210 2.41 -19.18 9.13
CA ASP A 210 1.61 -19.86 10.16
C ASP A 210 2.04 -21.34 10.34
N PRO A 211 1.56 -22.05 11.37
CA PRO A 211 1.89 -23.46 11.60
C PRO A 211 1.46 -24.44 10.50
N HIS A 212 0.62 -24.00 9.57
CA HIS A 212 0.22 -24.79 8.40
C HIS A 212 1.11 -24.50 7.18
N GLY A 213 2.14 -23.66 7.35
CA GLY A 213 3.04 -23.23 6.27
C GLY A 213 2.44 -22.19 5.34
N ASN A 214 1.34 -21.52 5.71
CA ASN A 214 0.81 -20.44 4.88
C ASN A 214 1.63 -19.18 5.10
N PHE A 215 2.05 -18.56 4.01
CA PHE A 215 2.77 -17.31 4.02
C PHE A 215 1.80 -16.14 3.87
N TYR A 216 2.02 -15.09 4.64
CA TYR A 216 1.33 -13.81 4.51
C TYR A 216 2.36 -12.71 4.40
N VAL A 217 2.20 -11.83 3.41
CA VAL A 217 3.17 -10.77 3.08
C VAL A 217 2.46 -9.44 3.02
N SER A 218 3.00 -8.42 3.70
CA SER A 218 2.59 -7.02 3.52
C SER A 218 3.76 -6.19 3.02
N LEU A 219 3.47 -5.36 2.02
CA LEU A 219 4.42 -4.43 1.43
C LEU A 219 4.63 -3.20 2.33
N ARG A 220 3.78 -3.03 3.35
CA ARG A 220 3.75 -1.86 4.21
C ARG A 220 4.37 -2.11 5.56
N ARG A 221 5.16 -1.13 6.00
CA ARG A 221 5.30 -0.80 7.41
C ARG A 221 4.90 0.64 7.60
N VAL A 222 3.65 0.84 8.02
CA VAL A 222 3.29 2.09 8.65
C VAL A 222 3.90 2.04 10.04
N ILE A 223 4.92 2.87 10.29
CA ILE A 223 5.61 2.94 11.58
C ILE A 223 4.54 3.07 12.67
N SER A 224 4.61 2.19 13.68
CA SER A 224 3.67 2.04 14.81
C SER A 224 2.29 1.39 14.55
N ARG A 225 2.03 0.87 13.33
CA ARG A 225 0.71 0.33 12.95
C ARG A 225 0.76 -1.08 12.38
N VAL A 226 1.51 -1.30 11.29
CA VAL A 226 1.59 -2.62 10.65
C VAL A 226 2.84 -3.33 11.12
N HIS A 227 2.64 -4.43 11.84
CA HIS A 227 3.68 -5.31 12.37
C HIS A 227 3.39 -6.77 11.98
N HIS A 228 4.33 -7.68 12.22
CA HIS A 228 4.11 -9.12 12.02
C HIS A 228 2.87 -9.66 12.73
N SER A 229 2.55 -9.13 13.92
CA SER A 229 1.35 -9.48 14.67
C SER A 229 0.05 -8.99 14.01
N THR A 230 0.11 -7.94 13.19
CA THR A 230 -1.00 -7.50 12.35
C THR A 230 -1.32 -8.54 11.29
N LEU A 231 -0.30 -9.11 10.63
CA LEU A 231 -0.44 -10.14 9.61
C LEU A 231 -0.97 -11.46 10.17
N SER A 232 -0.60 -11.82 11.41
CA SER A 232 -1.12 -13.04 12.05
C SER A 232 -2.51 -12.87 12.66
N GLY A 233 -3.01 -11.63 12.78
CA GLY A 233 -4.25 -11.35 13.52
C GLY A 233 -4.18 -11.76 15.00
N GLY A 234 -2.97 -11.86 15.57
CA GLY A 234 -2.73 -12.41 16.91
C GLY A 234 -2.74 -13.95 16.98
N GLY A 235 -2.85 -14.64 15.85
CA GLY A 235 -2.73 -16.09 15.76
C GLY A 235 -1.30 -16.60 15.92
N PRO A 236 -1.12 -17.94 16.04
CA PRO A 236 0.20 -18.55 16.16
C PRO A 236 1.03 -18.31 14.90
N VAL A 237 2.32 -18.05 15.08
CA VAL A 237 3.29 -17.80 14.02
C VAL A 237 4.46 -18.76 14.22
N THR A 238 4.84 -19.46 13.16
CA THR A 238 6.02 -20.33 13.15
C THR A 238 7.27 -19.54 12.86
N VAL A 239 7.23 -18.70 11.81
CA VAL A 239 8.36 -17.85 11.40
C VAL A 239 7.84 -16.47 11.05
N ALA A 240 8.58 -15.43 11.44
CA ALA A 240 8.32 -14.05 11.05
C ALA A 240 9.63 -13.38 10.66
N GLY A 241 9.55 -12.45 9.72
CA GLY A 241 10.72 -11.69 9.30
C GLY A 241 10.43 -10.79 8.11
N GLU A 242 11.45 -10.55 7.31
CA GLU A 242 11.32 -9.74 6.10
C GLU A 242 11.76 -10.56 4.87
N LEU A 243 11.13 -10.32 3.72
CA LEU A 243 11.53 -10.96 2.46
C LEU A 243 11.60 -9.96 1.31
N ARG A 244 12.45 -10.27 0.32
CA ARG A 244 12.52 -9.55 -0.95
C ARG A 244 12.17 -10.51 -2.06
N VAL A 245 11.16 -10.17 -2.85
CA VAL A 245 10.72 -10.94 -4.01
C VAL A 245 10.66 -10.01 -5.22
N ARG A 246 11.19 -10.46 -6.36
CA ARG A 246 11.05 -9.76 -7.65
C ARG A 246 10.59 -10.75 -8.70
N ASP A 247 9.57 -10.37 -9.46
CA ASP A 247 8.97 -11.23 -10.48
C ASP A 247 8.63 -12.64 -9.95
N GLY A 248 8.16 -12.72 -8.70
CA GLY A 248 7.83 -13.97 -8.00
C GLY A 248 9.03 -14.77 -7.51
N ARG A 249 10.27 -14.33 -7.75
CA ARG A 249 11.47 -15.02 -7.26
C ARG A 249 11.92 -14.45 -5.93
N LEU A 250 12.08 -15.31 -4.93
CA LEU A 250 12.71 -14.95 -3.66
C LEU A 250 14.17 -14.58 -3.90
N LEU A 251 14.59 -13.43 -3.39
CA LEU A 251 15.97 -12.92 -3.50
C LEU A 251 16.64 -12.79 -2.15
N ALA A 252 15.88 -12.45 -1.10
CA ALA A 252 16.39 -12.36 0.26
C ALA A 252 15.31 -12.72 1.28
N MET A 253 15.73 -13.25 2.42
CA MET A 253 14.87 -13.50 3.57
C MET A 253 15.67 -13.26 4.85
N THR A 254 15.04 -12.61 5.83
CA THR A 254 15.60 -12.36 7.16
C THR A 254 14.67 -12.92 8.22
N ASP A 255 15.18 -13.14 9.43
CA ASP A 255 14.39 -13.50 10.61
C ASP A 255 14.13 -12.28 11.53
N HIS A 256 14.31 -11.07 10.98
CA HIS A 256 14.17 -9.81 11.70
C HIS A 256 12.70 -9.43 11.89
N SER A 257 12.08 -9.94 12.96
CA SER A 257 10.67 -9.68 13.28
C SER A 257 10.46 -8.81 14.52
N GLY A 258 11.52 -8.55 15.28
CA GLY A 258 11.47 -7.84 16.56
C GLY A 258 10.84 -8.68 17.67
N HIS A 259 9.51 -8.89 17.62
CA HIS A 259 8.74 -9.51 18.70
C HIS A 259 8.66 -11.04 18.65
N TYR A 260 9.09 -11.68 17.56
CA TYR A 260 9.19 -13.15 17.47
C TYR A 260 10.68 -13.52 17.50
N PRO A 261 11.26 -13.90 18.66
CA PRO A 261 12.66 -14.27 18.74
C PRO A 261 12.89 -15.49 17.86
N PRO A 262 13.65 -15.37 16.76
CA PRO A 262 13.80 -16.48 15.84
C PRO A 262 14.66 -17.58 16.45
N THR A 263 14.27 -18.84 16.27
CA THR A 263 15.12 -19.98 16.59
C THR A 263 15.72 -20.59 15.33
N LYS A 264 16.83 -21.32 15.50
CA LYS A 264 17.43 -22.10 14.40
C LYS A 264 16.43 -23.09 13.80
N SER A 265 15.61 -23.71 14.64
CA SER A 265 14.59 -24.66 14.21
C SER A 265 13.56 -23.98 13.32
N ASP A 266 13.12 -22.77 13.66
CA ASP A 266 12.17 -21.99 12.85
C ASP A 266 12.76 -21.69 11.47
N ASN A 267 14.03 -21.25 11.43
CA ASN A 267 14.74 -20.97 10.19
C ASN A 267 14.92 -22.23 9.31
N GLN A 268 15.11 -23.40 9.91
CA GLN A 268 15.14 -24.68 9.19
C GLN A 268 13.75 -25.08 8.68
N ILE A 269 12.68 -24.82 9.44
CA ILE A 269 11.30 -25.12 9.04
C ILE A 269 10.93 -24.29 7.81
N VAL A 270 11.19 -22.97 7.81
CA VAL A 270 10.89 -22.13 6.63
C VAL A 270 11.72 -22.54 5.43
N LEU A 271 13.02 -22.84 5.60
CA LEU A 271 13.86 -23.28 4.49
C LEU A 271 13.36 -24.60 3.89
N GLY A 272 13.00 -25.57 4.74
CA GLY A 272 12.42 -26.84 4.30
C GLY A 272 11.06 -26.66 3.61
N GLU A 273 10.22 -25.74 4.09
CA GLU A 273 8.94 -25.39 3.45
C GLU A 273 9.15 -24.82 2.04
N LEU A 274 10.07 -23.87 1.90
CA LEU A 274 10.41 -23.25 0.61
C LEU A 274 10.92 -24.29 -0.39
N GLN A 275 11.87 -25.13 0.03
CA GLN A 275 12.47 -26.15 -0.83
C GLN A 275 11.44 -27.21 -1.25
N ARG A 276 10.57 -27.64 -0.33
CA ARG A 276 9.50 -28.61 -0.63
C ARG A 276 8.50 -28.06 -1.65
N ARG A 277 8.28 -26.74 -1.66
CA ARG A 277 7.44 -26.03 -2.64
C ARG A 277 8.19 -25.62 -3.91
N GLY A 278 9.40 -26.11 -4.13
CA GLY A 278 10.15 -25.89 -5.37
C GLY A 278 10.85 -24.54 -5.46
N VAL A 279 10.89 -23.74 -4.39
CA VAL A 279 11.61 -22.46 -4.40
C VAL A 279 13.11 -22.73 -4.52
N ARG A 280 13.75 -22.11 -5.52
CA ARG A 280 15.21 -22.17 -5.67
C ARG A 280 15.88 -21.29 -4.62
N THR A 281 16.58 -21.90 -3.67
CA THR A 281 17.22 -21.20 -2.54
C THR A 281 18.71 -20.96 -2.73
N THR A 282 19.33 -21.43 -3.82
CA THR A 282 20.79 -21.33 -4.06
C THR A 282 21.29 -19.89 -4.19
N ASP A 283 20.47 -19.02 -4.78
CA ASP A 283 20.82 -17.62 -5.05
C ASP A 283 20.10 -16.65 -4.09
N VAL A 284 19.55 -17.17 -3.00
CA VAL A 284 18.80 -16.38 -2.01
C VAL A 284 19.73 -15.95 -0.88
N ALA A 285 19.75 -14.66 -0.59
CA ALA A 285 20.46 -14.12 0.56
C ALA A 285 19.66 -14.34 1.85
N PHE A 286 20.11 -15.25 2.70
CA PHE A 286 19.55 -15.46 4.05
C PHE A 286 20.37 -14.69 5.09
N ASP A 287 19.74 -13.74 5.76
CA ASP A 287 20.31 -12.98 6.89
C ASP A 287 19.56 -13.38 8.16
N PHE A 288 20.00 -14.48 8.77
CA PHE A 288 19.39 -15.03 9.98
C PHE A 288 20.24 -14.68 11.20
N ALA A 289 19.68 -13.85 12.08
CA ALA A 289 20.32 -13.42 13.32
C ALA A 289 20.45 -14.57 14.34
N ALA A 290 19.61 -15.61 14.25
CA ALA A 290 19.69 -16.79 15.09
C ALA A 290 20.93 -17.65 14.75
N THR A 291 22.13 -17.26 15.22
CA THR A 291 23.39 -18.02 15.08
C THR A 291 24.08 -18.35 16.41
N ALA A 292 24.47 -19.63 16.56
CA ALA A 292 25.27 -20.27 17.64
C ALA A 292 24.77 -20.18 19.11
N ASN A 293 24.95 -21.29 19.85
CA ASN A 293 24.41 -21.52 21.21
C ASN A 293 24.71 -20.40 22.21
N ARG A 294 23.70 -19.94 22.94
CA ARG A 294 23.88 -19.42 24.30
C ARG A 294 23.43 -20.48 25.30
N TRP A 295 24.30 -21.46 25.51
CA TRP A 295 24.35 -22.25 26.72
C TRP A 295 25.83 -22.38 27.07
N GLU A 296 26.32 -21.45 27.88
CA GLU A 296 27.38 -21.68 28.86
C GLU A 296 26.75 -21.51 30.24
#